data_AF-A0A9D1Y4M1-F1
#
_entry.id   AF-A0A9D1Y4M1-F1
#
_cell.length_a   1.000
_cell.length_b   1.000
_cell.length_c   1.000
_cell.angle_alpha   90.00
_cell.angle_beta   90.00
_cell.angle_gamma   90.00
#
_symmetry.space_group_name_H-M   'P 1'
#
loop_
_entity.id
_entity.type
_entity.pdbx_description
1 polymer ?
#
loop_
_entity_poly.entity_id
_entity_poly.type
_entity_poly.pdbx_seq_one_letter_code
_entity_poly.pdbx_strand_id
1 'polypeptide(L)'
;MYKKTVAIDLNAHIDSLEYRVINNGNAYYGELSFFNLSYGTIHAIKFHGEYFNSFGDILPITNTDLLLQDLNIPPCSYFKYSFSLPDFQIRNFKLSVISIIFENGIVEAVSPNPYSYDIDVLDENDPADNKLLVLFRKAFPYSICLPKTNEIGWICTCGRWNSKEQNTCSRCGSKFEEVGTTESIKGIVETKLSEQKQKKNKKRALFFSIVGVIILALVVGIYLGPYRYFKLGYSYSELQSGNLEAARKGFEELGNYKTSRQWLDIIDVVEDYQGTWYSDEEGSSLQVVIKGRTLYAIVAFFENDVSVYAFDIVGGDENSLQLIADTVPIDGDTLIWNGRRYHKVSESVKVPEGTEAPSIGMTKEEALASTWGAPESINTTETSGNVHEQWVYPNNRYLYFDNGVLTGIQE
;
A
#
# COMPACT_ATOMS: atom_id res chain seq x y z
N MET A 1 43.02 -27.79 17.18
CA MET A 1 43.84 -26.58 17.41
C MET A 1 45.25 -26.83 16.91
N TYR A 2 45.96 -25.79 16.49
CA TYR A 2 47.38 -25.87 16.17
C TYR A 2 48.12 -24.63 16.66
N LYS A 3 49.42 -24.78 16.94
CA LYS A 3 50.27 -23.66 17.36
C LYS A 3 50.71 -22.84 16.16
N LYS A 4 50.65 -21.52 16.31
CA LYS A 4 51.20 -20.56 15.34
C LYS A 4 52.01 -19.50 16.08
N THR A 5 53.26 -19.32 15.65
CA THR A 5 54.07 -18.18 16.10
C THR A 5 53.65 -16.93 15.33
N VAL A 6 53.41 -15.85 16.06
CA VAL A 6 53.05 -14.53 15.55
C VAL A 6 54.14 -13.55 15.96
N ALA A 7 54.53 -12.68 15.03
CA ALA A 7 55.45 -11.58 15.29
C ALA A 7 54.71 -10.26 15.04
N ILE A 8 54.84 -9.31 15.96
CA ILE A 8 54.26 -7.96 15.86
C ILE A 8 55.31 -6.91 16.21
N ASP A 9 55.08 -5.68 15.80
CA ASP A 9 55.79 -4.52 16.34
C ASP A 9 54.90 -3.85 17.40
N LEU A 10 55.39 -3.76 18.63
CA LEU A 10 54.67 -3.17 19.75
C LEU A 10 54.56 -1.65 19.66
N ASN A 11 55.43 -1.01 18.88
CA ASN A 11 55.41 0.43 18.64
C ASN A 11 54.57 0.80 17.40
N ALA A 12 54.11 -0.19 16.64
CA ALA A 12 53.32 0.06 15.43
C ALA A 12 51.88 0.47 15.77
N HIS A 13 51.40 1.46 15.04
CA HIS A 13 50.03 1.99 15.13
C HIS A 13 49.14 1.55 13.97
N ILE A 14 49.73 0.88 12.98
CA ILE A 14 49.06 0.16 11.89
C ILE A 14 49.66 -1.24 11.80
N ASP A 15 48.91 -2.19 11.25
CA ASP A 15 49.35 -3.58 11.06
C ASP A 15 49.17 -3.99 9.59
N SER A 16 49.87 -5.05 9.16
CA SER A 16 49.72 -5.64 7.82
C SER A 16 49.87 -4.61 6.68
N LEU A 17 50.88 -3.73 6.79
CA LEU A 17 51.22 -2.78 5.73
C LEU A 17 51.74 -3.54 4.50
N GLU A 18 50.95 -3.51 3.45
CA GLU A 18 51.26 -4.08 2.14
C GLU A 18 51.33 -2.97 1.10
N TYR A 19 52.22 -3.12 0.14
CA TYR A 19 52.37 -2.19 -0.96
C TYR A 19 52.82 -2.91 -2.23
N ARG A 20 52.35 -2.43 -3.38
CA ARG A 20 52.71 -2.99 -4.69
C ARG A 20 52.51 -1.98 -5.81
N VAL A 21 53.22 -2.19 -6.90
CA VAL A 21 52.96 -1.50 -8.16
C VAL A 21 51.92 -2.28 -8.96
N ILE A 22 50.90 -1.58 -9.46
CA ILE A 22 49.86 -2.14 -10.34
C ILE A 22 49.95 -1.49 -11.73
N ASN A 23 49.60 -2.24 -12.77
CA ASN A 23 49.57 -1.77 -14.16
C ASN A 23 48.14 -1.86 -14.71
N ASN A 24 47.58 -0.73 -15.13
CA ASN A 24 46.24 -0.65 -15.69
C ASN A 24 46.22 -0.54 -17.24
N GLY A 25 47.29 -0.98 -17.91
CA GLY A 25 47.42 -1.00 -19.37
C GLY A 25 48.00 0.30 -19.97
N ASN A 26 47.69 1.45 -19.39
CA ASN A 26 48.18 2.76 -19.84
C ASN A 26 49.19 3.44 -18.89
N ALA A 27 49.24 3.03 -17.62
CA ALA A 27 50.11 3.62 -16.61
C ALA A 27 50.35 2.67 -15.42
N TYR A 28 51.45 2.90 -14.70
CA TYR A 28 51.76 2.25 -13.44
C TYR A 28 51.31 3.12 -12.25
N TYR A 29 50.69 2.48 -11.26
CA TYR A 29 50.24 3.12 -10.02
C TYR A 29 50.81 2.40 -8.81
N GLY A 30 50.98 3.13 -7.72
CA GLY A 30 51.24 2.56 -6.41
C GLY A 30 49.92 2.20 -5.75
N GLU A 31 49.87 1.03 -5.12
CA GLU A 31 48.77 0.62 -4.26
C GLU A 31 49.34 0.24 -2.90
N LEU A 32 48.71 0.74 -1.84
CA LEU A 32 49.03 0.35 -0.47
C LEU A 32 47.77 -0.07 0.27
N SER A 33 47.96 -0.89 1.29
CA SER A 33 46.92 -1.18 2.27
C SER A 33 47.50 -1.47 3.64
N PHE A 34 46.70 -1.22 4.67
CA PHE A 34 47.05 -1.54 6.04
C PHE A 34 45.79 -1.68 6.89
N PHE A 35 45.95 -2.19 8.11
CA PHE A 35 44.92 -2.24 9.12
C PHE A 35 45.19 -1.17 10.19
N ASN A 36 44.22 -0.28 10.45
CA ASN A 36 44.29 0.69 11.53
C ASN A 36 44.05 0.00 12.88
N LEU A 37 45.01 0.10 13.80
CA LEU A 37 44.88 -0.45 15.14
C LEU A 37 43.92 0.38 15.99
N SER A 38 43.66 -0.03 17.23
CA SER A 38 42.59 0.51 18.06
C SER A 38 42.90 1.86 18.72
N TYR A 39 43.92 2.59 18.25
CA TYR A 39 44.42 3.82 18.89
C TYR A 39 43.59 5.07 18.60
N GLY A 40 42.76 5.04 17.56
CA GLY A 40 41.86 6.12 17.20
C GLY A 40 41.59 6.18 15.69
N THR A 41 40.77 7.15 15.28
CA THR A 41 40.53 7.45 13.87
C THR A 41 41.75 8.14 13.26
N ILE A 42 42.26 7.64 12.12
CA ILE A 42 43.37 8.27 11.38
C ILE A 42 42.81 9.32 10.41
N HIS A 43 43.33 10.54 10.49
CA HIS A 43 43.02 11.67 9.61
C HIS A 43 44.11 12.00 8.60
N ALA A 44 45.36 11.67 8.90
CA ALA A 44 46.45 11.75 7.96
C ALA A 44 47.55 10.75 8.31
N ILE A 45 48.29 10.30 7.31
CA ILE A 45 49.47 9.47 7.50
C ILE A 45 50.55 9.88 6.50
N LYS A 46 51.78 9.98 7.01
CA LYS A 46 52.97 10.29 6.23
C LYS A 46 53.87 9.07 6.19
N PHE A 47 54.26 8.66 5.00
CA PHE A 47 55.23 7.59 4.76
C PHE A 47 56.50 8.13 4.11
N HIS A 48 57.62 7.53 4.44
CA HIS A 48 58.85 7.58 3.66
C HIS A 48 58.81 6.50 2.58
N GLY A 49 59.13 6.86 1.33
CA GLY A 49 59.23 5.93 0.21
C GLY A 49 60.68 5.63 -0.18
N GLU A 50 60.96 4.38 -0.51
CA GLU A 50 62.14 3.99 -1.29
C GLU A 50 61.66 3.39 -2.61
N TYR A 51 62.15 3.86 -3.76
CA TYR A 51 61.62 3.49 -5.07
C TYR A 51 62.67 2.80 -5.93
N PHE A 52 62.27 1.73 -6.64
CA PHE A 52 63.17 0.84 -7.37
C PHE A 52 62.72 0.66 -8.82
N ASN A 53 63.69 0.54 -9.73
CA ASN A 53 63.45 0.22 -11.16
C ASN A 53 63.28 -1.31 -11.40
N SER A 54 63.15 -1.73 -12.67
CA SER A 54 63.04 -3.15 -13.05
C SER A 54 64.26 -4.00 -12.65
N PHE A 55 65.42 -3.38 -12.48
CA PHE A 55 66.68 -4.04 -12.14
C PHE A 55 66.93 -4.10 -10.63
N GLY A 56 66.09 -3.45 -9.83
CA GLY A 56 66.22 -3.36 -8.38
C GLY A 56 67.11 -2.21 -7.89
N ASP A 57 67.54 -1.30 -8.77
CA ASP A 57 68.31 -0.13 -8.37
C ASP A 57 67.39 0.94 -7.77
N ILE A 58 67.89 1.63 -6.75
CA ILE A 58 67.21 2.77 -6.12
C ILE A 58 67.20 3.96 -7.08
N LEU A 59 66.02 4.56 -7.26
CA LEU A 59 65.83 5.74 -8.09
C LEU A 59 66.10 7.04 -7.30
N PRO A 60 66.87 8.00 -7.84
CA PRO A 60 67.22 9.24 -7.15
C PRO A 60 66.08 10.27 -7.23
N ILE A 61 65.00 10.03 -6.48
CA ILE A 61 63.81 10.89 -6.44
C ILE A 61 63.96 11.91 -5.30
N THR A 62 63.77 13.20 -5.58
CA THR A 62 64.04 14.30 -4.62
C THR A 62 63.02 14.39 -3.49
N ASN A 63 61.76 14.03 -3.75
CA ASN A 63 60.69 13.97 -2.75
C ASN A 63 60.10 12.57 -2.74
N THR A 64 60.51 11.77 -1.75
CA THR A 64 60.09 10.37 -1.65
C THR A 64 58.95 10.15 -0.66
N ASP A 65 58.49 11.20 0.02
CA ASP A 65 57.46 11.06 1.04
C ASP A 65 56.07 10.97 0.39
N LEU A 66 55.28 9.98 0.83
CA LEU A 66 53.87 9.86 0.48
C LEU A 66 53.03 10.42 1.62
N LEU A 67 52.33 11.51 1.35
CA LEU A 67 51.42 12.14 2.29
C LEU A 67 49.97 11.84 1.90
N LEU A 68 49.24 11.17 2.80
CA LEU A 68 47.81 10.94 2.68
C LEU A 68 47.09 11.82 3.69
N GLN A 69 46.21 12.71 3.22
CA GLN A 69 45.47 13.68 4.03
C GLN A 69 43.97 13.52 3.85
N ASP A 70 43.19 14.23 4.66
CA ASP A 70 41.73 14.25 4.61
C ASP A 70 41.11 12.86 4.73
N LEU A 71 41.78 11.99 5.51
CA LEU A 71 41.35 10.63 5.77
C LEU A 71 40.31 10.61 6.89
N ASN A 72 39.53 9.54 6.90
CA ASN A 72 38.65 9.19 8.01
C ASN A 72 38.64 7.67 8.16
N ILE A 73 39.78 7.12 8.60
CA ILE A 73 39.96 5.66 8.75
C ILE A 73 39.62 5.29 10.20
N PRO A 74 38.48 4.65 10.47
CA PRO A 74 38.09 4.29 11.83
C PRO A 74 39.11 3.34 12.50
N PRO A 75 39.17 3.26 13.84
CA PRO A 75 39.95 2.23 14.52
C PRO A 75 39.47 0.82 14.14
N CYS A 76 40.37 -0.16 14.22
CA CYS A 76 40.08 -1.56 13.94
C CYS A 76 39.53 -1.81 12.52
N SER A 77 40.00 -1.06 11.52
CA SER A 77 39.48 -1.12 10.15
C SER A 77 40.58 -1.29 9.11
N TYR A 78 40.23 -1.89 7.96
CA TYR A 78 41.14 -2.05 6.82
C TYR A 78 41.05 -0.82 5.91
N PHE A 79 42.20 -0.34 5.44
CA PHE A 79 42.30 0.75 4.50
C PHE A 79 43.14 0.36 3.30
N LYS A 80 42.72 0.82 2.13
CA LYS A 80 43.41 0.60 0.86
C LYS A 80 43.35 1.87 0.03
N TYR A 81 44.48 2.21 -0.59
CA TYR A 81 44.62 3.42 -1.37
C TYR A 81 45.51 3.21 -2.59
N SER A 82 45.15 3.85 -3.70
CA SER A 82 45.94 3.86 -4.94
C SER A 82 46.37 5.28 -5.25
N PHE A 83 47.61 5.45 -5.68
CA PHE A 83 48.22 6.74 -5.95
C PHE A 83 49.08 6.70 -7.21
N SER A 84 49.27 7.86 -7.84
CA SER A 84 50.20 8.01 -8.96
C SER A 84 51.64 7.89 -8.48
N LEU A 85 52.45 7.10 -9.18
CA LEU A 85 53.88 7.02 -8.90
C LEU A 85 54.59 8.30 -9.33
N PRO A 86 55.60 8.78 -8.58
CA PRO A 86 56.30 10.01 -8.90
C PRO A 86 57.22 9.91 -10.14
N ASP A 87 57.56 8.70 -10.58
CA ASP A 87 58.40 8.44 -11.75
C ASP A 87 57.91 7.18 -12.50
N PHE A 88 57.90 7.25 -13.84
CA PHE A 88 57.41 6.17 -14.72
C PHE A 88 58.34 4.94 -14.75
N GLN A 89 59.58 5.07 -14.28
CA GLN A 89 60.57 3.99 -14.20
C GLN A 89 60.37 3.10 -12.97
N ILE A 90 59.52 3.50 -12.02
CA ILE A 90 59.26 2.75 -10.79
C ILE A 90 58.58 1.43 -11.12
N ARG A 91 59.14 0.34 -10.60
CA ARG A 91 58.59 -1.02 -10.71
C ARG A 91 58.37 -1.68 -9.37
N ASN A 92 59.00 -1.16 -8.32
CA ASN A 92 58.77 -1.57 -6.94
C ASN A 92 59.01 -0.38 -6.01
N PHE A 93 58.44 -0.42 -4.80
CA PHE A 93 58.71 0.57 -3.77
C PHE A 93 58.56 -0.04 -2.37
N LYS A 94 59.16 0.59 -1.37
CA LYS A 94 58.96 0.28 0.05
C LYS A 94 58.41 1.51 0.76
N LEU A 95 57.56 1.29 1.75
CA LEU A 95 57.02 2.34 2.60
C LEU A 95 57.39 2.10 4.06
N SER A 96 57.76 3.17 4.76
CA SER A 96 57.94 3.21 6.21
C SER A 96 57.15 4.38 6.79
N VAL A 97 56.46 4.18 7.90
CA VAL A 97 55.67 5.25 8.54
C VAL A 97 56.64 6.31 9.10
N ILE A 98 56.36 7.58 8.84
CA ILE A 98 57.02 8.72 9.49
C ILE A 98 56.15 9.22 10.63
N SER A 99 54.87 9.52 10.36
CA SER A 99 53.94 10.03 11.37
C SER A 99 52.49 9.78 11.01
N ILE A 100 51.64 9.76 12.03
CA ILE A 100 50.19 9.55 11.92
C ILE A 100 49.48 10.65 12.70
N ILE A 101 48.46 11.25 12.09
CA ILE A 101 47.55 12.19 12.76
C ILE A 101 46.26 11.44 13.09
N PHE A 102 45.99 11.30 14.38
CA PHE A 102 44.76 10.78 14.94
C PHE A 102 43.82 11.91 15.37
N GLU A 103 42.57 11.57 15.66
CA GLU A 103 41.59 12.49 16.27
C GLU A 103 42.07 13.12 17.59
N ASN A 104 42.96 12.44 18.32
CA ASN A 104 43.46 12.83 19.63
C ASN A 104 44.89 13.43 19.61
N GLY A 105 45.54 13.53 18.45
CA GLY A 105 46.88 14.10 18.33
C GLY A 105 47.76 13.47 17.26
N ILE A 106 49.01 13.91 17.21
CA ILE A 106 50.03 13.43 16.26
C ILE A 106 50.95 12.43 16.96
N VAL A 107 51.25 11.33 16.28
CA VAL A 107 52.21 10.32 16.72
C VAL A 107 53.32 10.20 15.68
N GLU A 108 54.56 10.43 16.11
CA GLU A 108 55.76 10.19 15.30
C GLU A 108 56.15 8.70 15.37
N ALA A 109 56.65 8.17 14.26
CA ALA A 109 57.18 6.82 14.22
C ALA A 109 58.45 6.73 15.08
N VAL A 110 58.50 5.70 15.91
CA VAL A 110 59.66 5.36 16.72
C VAL A 110 60.29 4.06 16.22
N SER A 111 61.49 3.73 16.71
CA SER A 111 62.16 2.49 16.33
C SER A 111 61.27 1.27 16.58
N PRO A 112 61.18 0.32 15.62
CA PRO A 112 60.38 -0.89 15.79
C PRO A 112 60.77 -1.67 17.05
N ASN A 113 59.77 -2.19 17.76
CA ASN A 113 59.93 -3.06 18.92
C ASN A 113 59.31 -4.43 18.61
N PRO A 114 60.05 -5.31 17.91
CA PRO A 114 59.54 -6.60 17.50
C PRO A 114 59.32 -7.53 18.70
N TYR A 115 58.16 -8.17 18.74
CA TYR A 115 57.78 -9.12 19.77
C TYR A 115 57.12 -10.35 19.15
N SER A 116 57.59 -11.54 19.55
CA SER A 116 57.12 -12.82 19.03
C SER A 116 56.50 -13.67 20.13
N TYR A 117 55.37 -14.32 19.83
CA TYR A 117 54.63 -15.14 20.77
C TYR A 117 53.83 -16.23 20.04
N ASP A 118 53.45 -17.29 20.77
CA ASP A 118 52.64 -18.38 20.22
C ASP A 118 51.16 -18.22 20.58
N ILE A 119 50.30 -18.53 19.61
CA ILE A 119 48.86 -18.66 19.80
C ILE A 119 48.40 -20.09 19.47
N ASP A 120 47.38 -20.55 20.19
CA ASP A 120 46.70 -21.81 19.93
C ASP A 120 45.48 -21.53 19.04
N VAL A 121 45.66 -21.63 17.72
CA VAL A 121 44.63 -21.33 16.72
C VAL A 121 43.57 -22.43 16.73
N LEU A 122 42.30 -22.03 16.73
CA LEU A 122 41.16 -22.92 16.54
C LEU A 122 41.11 -23.37 15.07
N ASP A 123 41.14 -24.69 14.84
CA ASP A 123 41.14 -25.24 13.49
C ASP A 123 39.71 -25.30 12.91
N GLU A 124 39.45 -24.59 11.81
CA GLU A 124 38.14 -24.58 11.16
C GLU A 124 37.74 -25.94 10.58
N ASN A 125 38.72 -26.83 10.33
CA ASN A 125 38.47 -28.19 9.84
C ASN A 125 38.16 -29.18 10.96
N ASP A 126 38.53 -28.87 12.21
CA ASP A 126 38.15 -29.68 13.35
C ASP A 126 36.71 -29.34 13.80
N PRO A 127 35.79 -30.31 13.89
CA PRO A 127 34.38 -30.02 14.21
C PRO A 127 34.16 -29.36 15.57
N ALA A 128 34.99 -29.64 16.57
CA ALA A 128 34.84 -29.07 17.91
C ALA A 128 35.35 -27.63 17.94
N ASP A 129 36.52 -27.37 17.37
CA ASP A 129 37.10 -26.03 17.25
C ASP A 129 36.24 -25.12 16.38
N ASN A 130 35.79 -25.59 15.22
CA ASN A 130 34.91 -24.81 14.35
C ASN A 130 33.61 -24.43 15.05
N LYS A 131 33.04 -25.34 15.84
CA LYS A 131 31.85 -25.03 16.67
C LYS A 131 32.16 -23.91 17.67
N LEU A 132 33.30 -23.93 18.35
CA LEU A 132 33.72 -22.87 19.27
C LEU A 132 33.95 -21.54 18.54
N LEU A 133 34.63 -21.58 17.40
CA LEU A 133 34.93 -20.42 16.56
C LEU A 133 33.65 -19.74 16.06
N VAL A 134 32.67 -20.51 15.57
CA VAL A 134 31.35 -19.99 15.17
C VAL A 134 30.64 -19.34 16.35
N LEU A 135 30.75 -19.90 17.56
CA LEU A 135 30.17 -19.31 18.76
C LEU A 135 30.87 -18.00 19.14
N PHE A 136 32.20 -17.96 19.12
CA PHE A 136 32.97 -16.77 19.45
C PHE A 136 32.72 -15.64 18.45
N ARG A 137 32.73 -15.94 17.15
CA ARG A 137 32.52 -14.95 16.08
C ARG A 137 31.12 -14.31 16.12
N LYS A 138 30.14 -14.91 16.81
CA LYS A 138 28.84 -14.25 17.07
C LYS A 138 28.93 -13.08 18.04
N ALA A 139 29.88 -13.11 18.99
CA ALA A 139 30.12 -12.05 19.95
C ALA A 139 31.30 -11.16 19.53
N PHE A 140 32.35 -11.76 18.98
CA PHE A 140 33.65 -11.15 18.68
C PHE A 140 34.12 -11.57 17.26
N PRO A 141 33.79 -10.79 16.21
CA PRO A 141 33.92 -11.21 14.81
C PRO A 141 35.32 -11.65 14.37
N TYR A 142 36.37 -11.10 14.99
CA TYR A 142 37.77 -11.37 14.62
C TYR A 142 38.38 -12.58 15.35
N SER A 143 37.59 -13.37 16.06
CA SER A 143 38.11 -14.49 16.86
C SER A 143 38.72 -15.59 15.99
N ILE A 144 39.92 -16.04 16.37
CA ILE A 144 40.70 -17.11 15.74
C ILE A 144 41.33 -18.09 16.74
N CYS A 145 41.49 -17.70 18.00
CA CYS A 145 42.15 -18.53 19.03
C CYS A 145 41.43 -18.42 20.37
N LEU A 146 41.80 -19.31 21.30
CA LEU A 146 41.47 -19.12 22.72
C LEU A 146 42.32 -17.99 23.30
N PRO A 147 41.79 -17.22 24.27
CA PRO A 147 42.59 -16.22 24.94
C PRO A 147 43.58 -16.87 25.90
N LYS A 148 44.66 -16.15 26.21
CA LYS A 148 45.70 -16.61 27.13
C LYS A 148 46.25 -15.43 27.90
N THR A 149 46.38 -15.57 29.21
CA THR A 149 46.89 -14.50 30.09
C THR A 149 48.06 -15.02 30.92
N ASN A 150 49.05 -14.16 31.14
CA ASN A 150 50.21 -14.42 31.99
C ASN A 150 50.64 -13.14 32.74
N GLU A 151 51.78 -13.18 33.44
CA GLU A 151 52.26 -12.07 34.27
C GLU A 151 52.64 -10.79 33.51
N ILE A 152 52.95 -10.91 32.21
CA ILE A 152 53.45 -9.80 31.38
C ILE A 152 52.40 -9.27 30.40
N GLY A 153 51.30 -9.99 30.20
CA GLY A 153 50.25 -9.58 29.27
C GLY A 153 49.24 -10.68 28.95
N TRP A 154 48.49 -10.45 27.88
CA TRP A 154 47.41 -11.32 27.45
C TRP A 154 47.24 -11.35 25.94
N ILE A 155 46.71 -12.45 25.44
CA ILE A 155 46.41 -12.71 24.04
C ILE A 155 44.89 -12.67 23.91
N CYS A 156 44.41 -11.76 23.07
CA CYS A 156 43.00 -11.63 22.73
C CYS A 156 42.55 -12.81 21.86
N THR A 157 41.24 -13.09 21.81
CA THR A 157 40.65 -14.06 20.87
C THR A 157 40.99 -13.80 19.39
N CYS A 158 41.31 -12.56 19.00
CA CYS A 158 41.79 -12.25 17.64
C CYS A 158 43.25 -12.61 17.39
N GLY A 159 43.95 -13.16 18.39
CA GLY A 159 45.36 -13.55 18.33
C GLY A 159 46.36 -12.42 18.58
N ARG A 160 45.90 -11.19 18.89
CA ARG A 160 46.77 -10.06 19.21
C ARG A 160 47.23 -10.12 20.67
N TRP A 161 48.54 -10.02 20.88
CA TRP A 161 49.13 -9.82 22.21
C TRP A 161 48.95 -8.38 22.68
N ASN A 162 48.74 -8.21 23.97
CA ASN A 162 48.65 -6.93 24.67
C ASN A 162 49.41 -7.05 25.98
N SER A 163 50.07 -5.97 26.38
CA SER A 163 50.74 -5.86 27.68
C SER A 163 49.73 -5.88 28.84
N LYS A 164 50.21 -6.15 30.05
CA LYS A 164 49.36 -6.16 31.26
C LYS A 164 48.74 -4.79 31.56
N GLU A 165 49.36 -3.69 31.10
CA GLU A 165 48.86 -2.33 31.25
C GLU A 165 47.69 -2.01 30.30
N GLN A 166 47.49 -2.83 29.26
CA GLN A 166 46.47 -2.61 28.24
C GLN A 166 45.17 -3.38 28.57
N ASN A 167 44.12 -2.63 28.91
CA ASN A 167 42.78 -3.18 29.13
C ASN A 167 41.96 -3.38 27.84
N THR A 168 42.50 -2.99 26.69
CA THR A 168 41.82 -3.06 25.38
C THR A 168 42.77 -3.64 24.36
N CYS A 169 42.28 -4.58 23.57
CA CYS A 169 43.05 -5.23 22.52
C CYS A 169 43.42 -4.20 21.43
N SER A 170 44.72 -4.03 21.21
CA SER A 170 45.28 -3.11 20.20
C SER A 170 44.82 -3.37 18.77
N ARG A 171 44.33 -4.58 18.44
CA ARG A 171 43.91 -4.93 17.07
C ARG A 171 42.39 -4.89 16.88
N CYS A 172 41.62 -5.59 17.72
CA CYS A 172 40.17 -5.70 17.53
C CYS A 172 39.35 -4.78 18.45
N GLY A 173 39.98 -4.09 19.40
CA GLY A 173 39.31 -3.19 20.33
C GLY A 173 38.51 -3.89 21.44
N SER A 174 38.53 -5.21 21.53
CA SER A 174 37.84 -5.96 22.59
C SER A 174 38.50 -5.72 23.95
N LYS A 175 37.70 -5.64 25.02
CA LYS A 175 38.21 -5.37 26.37
C LYS A 175 38.73 -6.64 27.04
N PHE A 176 39.76 -6.52 27.87
CA PHE A 176 40.31 -7.65 28.63
C PHE A 176 39.24 -8.38 29.45
N GLU A 177 38.35 -7.65 30.10
CA GLU A 177 37.24 -8.22 30.89
C GLU A 177 36.29 -9.09 30.06
N GLU A 178 36.22 -8.87 28.75
CA GLU A 178 35.34 -9.62 27.84
C GLU A 178 36.04 -10.85 27.26
N VAL A 179 37.32 -10.71 26.88
CA VAL A 179 38.04 -11.69 26.06
C VAL A 179 39.38 -12.12 26.61
N GLY A 180 39.75 -11.72 27.83
CA GLY A 180 41.06 -12.02 28.43
C GLY A 180 41.19 -13.42 29.01
N THR A 181 40.07 -14.08 29.33
CA THR A 181 40.04 -15.44 29.88
C THR A 181 38.99 -16.31 29.19
N THR A 182 39.11 -17.63 29.33
CA THR A 182 38.13 -18.56 28.76
C THR A 182 36.77 -18.41 29.46
N GLU A 183 36.78 -18.10 30.75
CA GLU A 183 35.59 -17.87 31.57
C GLU A 183 34.83 -16.62 31.14
N SER A 184 35.52 -15.52 30.85
CA SER A 184 34.89 -14.26 30.44
C SER A 184 34.10 -14.41 29.14
N ILE A 185 34.64 -15.17 28.19
CA ILE A 185 34.02 -15.36 26.87
C ILE A 185 32.76 -16.22 26.97
N LYS A 186 32.77 -17.29 27.78
CA LYS A 186 31.64 -18.23 27.89
C LYS A 186 30.35 -17.52 28.26
N GLY A 187 30.39 -16.67 29.31
CA GLY A 187 29.23 -15.92 29.76
C GLY A 187 28.67 -14.99 28.69
N ILE A 188 29.55 -14.23 28.01
CA ILE A 188 29.14 -13.28 26.96
C ILE A 188 28.54 -14.01 25.76
N VAL A 189 29.14 -15.12 25.34
CA VAL A 189 28.63 -15.94 24.23
C VAL A 189 27.24 -16.46 24.54
N GLU A 190 27.01 -17.00 25.74
CA GLU A 190 25.70 -17.48 26.17
C GLU A 190 24.65 -16.36 26.19
N THR A 191 24.99 -15.20 26.74
CA THR A 191 24.12 -14.01 26.72
C THR A 191 23.76 -13.62 25.28
N LYS A 192 24.75 -13.47 24.39
CA LYS A 192 24.53 -13.08 22.98
C LYS A 192 23.67 -14.10 22.22
N LEU A 193 23.83 -15.40 22.49
CA LEU A 193 22.97 -16.45 21.91
C LEU A 193 21.52 -16.34 22.39
N SER A 194 21.31 -16.06 23.68
CA SER A 194 19.97 -15.89 24.25
C SER A 194 19.24 -14.67 23.66
N GLU A 195 19.95 -13.54 23.52
CA GLU A 195 19.42 -12.31 22.92
C GLU A 195 19.00 -12.52 21.46
N GLN A 196 19.82 -13.21 20.66
CA GLN A 196 19.48 -13.52 19.27
C GLN A 196 18.26 -14.43 19.17
N LYS A 197 18.14 -15.44 20.04
CA LYS A 197 16.98 -16.33 20.09
C LYS A 197 15.71 -15.56 20.43
N GLN A 198 15.76 -14.64 21.40
CA GLN A 198 14.63 -13.76 21.73
C GLN A 198 14.26 -12.83 20.57
N LYS A 199 15.23 -12.19 19.91
CA LYS A 199 14.99 -11.34 18.72
C LYS A 199 14.32 -12.11 17.59
N LYS A 200 14.76 -13.36 17.33
CA LYS A 200 14.16 -14.24 16.32
C LYS A 200 12.71 -14.60 16.66
N ASN A 201 12.42 -14.89 17.93
CA ASN A 201 11.06 -15.20 18.38
C ASN A 201 10.13 -13.98 18.26
N LYS A 202 10.59 -12.77 18.63
CA LYS A 202 9.80 -11.54 18.45
C LYS A 202 9.48 -11.27 16.97
N LYS A 203 10.44 -11.44 16.07
CA LYS A 203 10.22 -11.31 14.61
C LYS A 203 9.18 -12.32 14.09
N ARG A 204 9.25 -13.58 14.55
CA ARG A 204 8.26 -14.61 14.20
C ARG A 204 6.86 -14.24 14.69
N ALA A 205 6.72 -13.81 15.94
CA ALA A 205 5.44 -13.40 16.49
C ALA A 205 4.83 -12.24 15.68
N LEU A 206 5.62 -11.21 15.37
CA LEU A 206 5.18 -10.07 14.55
C LEU A 206 4.71 -10.52 13.16
N PHE A 207 5.44 -11.43 12.50
CA PHE A 207 5.05 -11.97 11.20
C PHE A 207 3.68 -12.66 11.26
N PHE A 208 3.44 -13.53 12.25
CA PHE A 208 2.15 -14.20 12.39
C PHE A 208 1.01 -13.22 12.70
N SER A 209 1.26 -12.17 13.48
CA SER A 209 0.26 -11.12 13.72
C SER A 209 -0.12 -10.39 12.43
N ILE A 210 0.85 -10.01 11.59
CA ILE A 210 0.59 -9.32 10.31
C ILE A 210 -0.21 -10.22 9.37
N VAL A 211 0.18 -11.50 9.25
CA VAL A 211 -0.54 -12.47 8.41
C VAL A 211 -1.99 -12.64 8.87
N GLY A 212 -2.22 -12.71 10.18
CA GLY A 212 -3.58 -12.79 10.73
C GLY A 212 -4.47 -11.61 10.33
N VAL A 213 -3.94 -10.38 10.35
CA VAL A 213 -4.68 -9.18 9.94
C VAL A 213 -5.00 -9.20 8.44
N ILE A 214 -4.07 -9.63 7.59
CA ILE A 214 -4.29 -9.71 6.14
C ILE A 214 -5.39 -10.73 5.82
N ILE A 215 -5.36 -11.92 6.45
CA ILE A 215 -6.38 -12.94 6.26
C ILE A 215 -7.76 -12.41 6.67
N LEU A 216 -7.85 -11.73 7.82
CA LEU A 216 -9.11 -11.14 8.27
C LEU A 216 -9.64 -10.10 7.27
N ALA A 217 -8.77 -9.22 6.75
CA ALA A 217 -9.15 -8.24 5.73
C ALA A 217 -9.63 -8.88 4.43
N LEU A 218 -8.98 -9.96 3.97
CA LEU A 218 -9.41 -10.71 2.79
C LEU A 218 -10.76 -11.38 2.98
N VAL A 219 -10.99 -12.01 4.14
CA VAL A 219 -12.28 -12.61 4.51
C VAL A 219 -13.38 -11.54 4.49
N VAL A 220 -13.14 -10.42 5.16
CA VAL A 220 -14.09 -9.29 5.18
C VAL A 220 -14.38 -8.76 3.77
N GLY A 221 -13.35 -8.64 2.91
CA GLY A 221 -13.51 -8.24 1.51
C GLY A 221 -14.33 -9.23 0.67
N ILE A 222 -14.13 -10.54 0.87
CA ILE A 222 -14.86 -11.61 0.18
C ILE A 222 -16.36 -11.57 0.50
N TYR A 223 -16.75 -11.21 1.72
CA TYR A 223 -18.17 -11.15 2.09
C TYR A 223 -18.83 -9.79 1.80
N LEU A 224 -18.14 -8.68 2.08
CA LEU A 224 -18.73 -7.34 1.90
C LEU A 224 -18.90 -6.95 0.43
N GLY A 225 -17.97 -7.35 -0.45
CA GLY A 225 -18.04 -7.01 -1.88
C GLY A 225 -19.30 -7.57 -2.57
N PRO A 226 -19.53 -8.89 -2.53
CA PRO A 226 -20.73 -9.52 -3.10
C PRO A 226 -22.02 -9.04 -2.45
N TYR A 227 -22.02 -8.85 -1.13
CA TYR A 227 -23.20 -8.32 -0.42
C TYR A 227 -23.60 -6.94 -0.96
N ARG A 228 -22.63 -6.00 -1.07
CA ARG A 228 -22.89 -4.66 -1.61
C ARG A 228 -23.34 -4.69 -3.07
N TYR A 229 -22.76 -5.58 -3.88
CA TYR A 229 -23.17 -5.75 -5.28
C TYR A 229 -24.62 -6.23 -5.40
N PHE A 230 -24.97 -7.27 -4.63
CA PHE A 230 -26.33 -7.82 -4.63
C PHE A 230 -27.35 -6.79 -4.13
N LYS A 231 -27.04 -6.11 -3.02
CA LYS A 231 -27.89 -5.06 -2.46
C LYS A 231 -28.12 -3.93 -3.47
N LEU A 232 -27.10 -3.50 -4.21
CA LEU A 232 -27.23 -2.46 -5.24
C LEU A 232 -28.21 -2.88 -6.35
N GLY A 233 -28.09 -4.12 -6.84
CA GLY A 233 -28.99 -4.67 -7.85
C GLY A 233 -30.44 -4.78 -7.35
N TYR A 234 -30.63 -5.25 -6.11
CA TYR A 234 -31.94 -5.34 -5.48
C TYR A 234 -32.58 -3.94 -5.31
N SER A 235 -31.85 -2.96 -4.76
CA SER A 235 -32.35 -1.58 -4.62
C SER A 235 -32.70 -0.93 -5.94
N TYR A 236 -31.92 -1.19 -6.99
CA TYR A 236 -32.26 -0.72 -8.34
C TYR A 236 -33.54 -1.37 -8.88
N SER A 237 -33.75 -2.67 -8.61
CA SER A 237 -35.00 -3.37 -8.97
C SER A 237 -36.22 -2.79 -8.25
N GLU A 238 -36.09 -2.42 -6.97
CA GLU A 238 -37.16 -1.75 -6.20
C GLU A 238 -37.45 -0.34 -6.74
N LEU A 239 -36.43 0.41 -7.17
CA LEU A 239 -36.61 1.71 -7.82
C LEU A 239 -37.42 1.57 -9.11
N GLN A 240 -37.09 0.58 -9.93
CA GLN A 240 -37.79 0.30 -11.21
C GLN A 240 -39.23 -0.18 -11.00
N SER A 241 -39.51 -0.91 -9.91
CA SER A 241 -40.87 -1.37 -9.58
C SER A 241 -41.75 -0.25 -9.01
N GLY A 242 -41.19 0.92 -8.68
CA GLY A 242 -41.88 2.05 -8.05
C GLY A 242 -41.88 2.01 -6.52
N ASN A 243 -41.19 1.06 -5.90
CA ASN A 243 -41.05 0.95 -4.44
C ASN A 243 -39.92 1.87 -3.94
N LEU A 244 -40.18 3.17 -3.92
CA LEU A 244 -39.19 4.20 -3.59
C LEU A 244 -38.65 4.06 -2.15
N GLU A 245 -39.48 3.67 -1.19
CA GLU A 245 -39.06 3.51 0.21
C GLU A 245 -38.02 2.38 0.37
N ALA A 246 -38.28 1.21 -0.22
CA ALA A 246 -37.34 0.08 -0.17
C ALA A 246 -36.06 0.36 -0.96
N ALA A 247 -36.18 1.05 -2.10
CA ALA A 247 -35.04 1.49 -2.90
C ALA A 247 -34.15 2.44 -2.10
N ARG A 248 -34.72 3.50 -1.53
CA ARG A 248 -34.04 4.52 -0.71
C ARG A 248 -33.28 3.87 0.44
N LYS A 249 -33.95 3.06 1.24
CA LYS A 249 -33.33 2.34 2.37
C LYS A 249 -32.11 1.54 1.94
N GLY A 250 -32.22 0.83 0.81
CA GLY A 250 -31.11 0.01 0.34
C GLY A 250 -29.94 0.83 -0.24
N PHE A 251 -30.20 1.96 -0.87
CA PHE A 251 -29.14 2.88 -1.33
C PHE A 251 -28.47 3.66 -0.18
N GLU A 252 -29.22 4.02 0.87
CA GLU A 252 -28.66 4.61 2.09
C GLU A 252 -27.71 3.65 2.80
N GLU A 253 -28.10 2.37 2.94
CA GLU A 253 -27.24 1.31 3.51
C GLU A 253 -25.93 1.13 2.72
N LEU A 254 -25.94 1.41 1.41
CA LEU A 254 -24.78 1.31 0.52
C LEU A 254 -23.88 2.54 0.56
N GLY A 255 -24.38 3.69 1.01
CA GLY A 255 -23.64 4.96 1.09
C GLY A 255 -23.01 5.35 -0.25
N ASN A 256 -21.67 5.38 -0.30
CA ASN A 256 -20.90 5.83 -1.49
C ASN A 256 -20.55 4.68 -2.44
N TYR A 257 -21.15 3.51 -2.29
CA TYR A 257 -20.84 2.37 -3.14
C TYR A 257 -21.42 2.57 -4.56
N LYS A 258 -20.54 2.69 -5.55
CA LYS A 258 -20.90 2.87 -6.98
C LYS A 258 -21.88 4.04 -7.17
N THR A 259 -23.01 3.81 -7.86
CA THR A 259 -24.00 4.81 -8.25
C THR A 259 -25.09 5.03 -7.19
N SER A 260 -24.93 4.47 -5.98
CA SER A 260 -25.95 4.54 -4.92
C SER A 260 -26.42 5.97 -4.61
N ARG A 261 -25.51 6.93 -4.52
CA ARG A 261 -25.85 8.35 -4.31
C ARG A 261 -26.67 8.94 -5.46
N GLN A 262 -26.28 8.65 -6.70
CA GLN A 262 -27.00 9.15 -7.88
C GLN A 262 -28.45 8.64 -7.89
N TRP A 263 -28.68 7.41 -7.41
CA TRP A 263 -30.04 6.88 -7.28
C TRP A 263 -30.83 7.54 -6.16
N LEU A 264 -30.20 7.92 -5.05
CA LEU A 264 -30.86 8.72 -4.01
C LEU A 264 -31.27 10.09 -4.55
N ASP A 265 -30.37 10.77 -5.27
CA ASP A 265 -30.66 12.06 -5.90
C ASP A 265 -31.85 11.94 -6.87
N ILE A 266 -31.92 10.85 -7.64
CA ILE A 266 -33.07 10.58 -8.53
C ILE A 266 -34.35 10.33 -7.73
N ILE A 267 -34.30 9.56 -6.64
CA ILE A 267 -35.47 9.32 -5.79
C ILE A 267 -35.99 10.66 -5.23
N ASP A 268 -35.10 11.52 -4.72
CA ASP A 268 -35.45 12.85 -4.20
C ASP A 268 -36.14 13.71 -5.25
N VAL A 269 -35.76 13.59 -6.52
CA VAL A 269 -36.40 14.30 -7.63
C VAL A 269 -37.77 13.71 -7.96
N VAL A 270 -37.91 12.38 -8.07
CA VAL A 270 -39.13 11.76 -8.63
C VAL A 270 -40.21 11.48 -7.60
N GLU A 271 -39.90 11.51 -6.30
CA GLU A 271 -40.81 11.13 -5.21
C GLU A 271 -42.10 11.95 -5.22
N ASP A 272 -42.00 13.27 -5.36
CA ASP A 272 -43.17 14.16 -5.35
C ASP A 272 -44.03 14.03 -6.63
N TYR A 273 -43.45 13.55 -7.72
CA TYR A 273 -44.11 13.46 -9.03
C TYR A 273 -44.69 12.09 -9.35
N GLN A 274 -44.54 11.10 -8.46
CA GLN A 274 -45.16 9.78 -8.63
C GLN A 274 -46.67 9.91 -8.81
N GLY A 275 -47.23 9.18 -9.77
CA GLY A 275 -48.68 9.12 -9.97
C GLY A 275 -49.09 9.28 -11.42
N THR A 276 -50.37 9.51 -11.62
CA THR A 276 -51.03 9.67 -12.91
C THR A 276 -51.34 11.12 -13.20
N TRP A 277 -51.03 11.53 -14.43
CA TRP A 277 -51.12 12.88 -14.95
C TRP A 277 -51.91 12.89 -16.26
N TYR A 278 -52.76 13.90 -16.46
CA TYR A 278 -53.67 13.97 -17.61
C TYR A 278 -53.56 15.32 -18.34
N SER A 279 -53.67 15.29 -19.67
CA SER A 279 -53.59 16.46 -20.55
C SER A 279 -54.86 17.32 -20.48
N ASP A 280 -54.73 18.64 -20.36
CA ASP A 280 -55.88 19.59 -20.34
C ASP A 280 -56.50 19.87 -21.73
N GLU A 281 -55.84 19.46 -22.79
CA GLU A 281 -56.28 19.63 -24.17
C GLU A 281 -57.57 18.85 -24.50
N GLU A 282 -58.61 19.56 -24.95
CA GLU A 282 -59.95 19.04 -25.24
C GLU A 282 -59.90 17.91 -26.29
N GLY A 283 -60.38 16.71 -25.94
CA GLY A 283 -60.38 15.51 -26.80
C GLY A 283 -59.08 14.72 -26.83
N SER A 284 -58.11 15.03 -25.96
CA SER A 284 -56.84 14.30 -25.85
C SER A 284 -56.97 12.99 -25.08
N SER A 285 -56.49 11.88 -25.63
CA SER A 285 -56.37 10.59 -24.93
C SER A 285 -55.00 10.35 -24.29
N LEU A 286 -54.18 11.41 -24.18
CA LEU A 286 -52.80 11.32 -23.67
C LEU A 286 -52.75 11.41 -22.15
N GLN A 287 -52.22 10.36 -21.55
CA GLN A 287 -51.97 10.24 -20.11
C GLN A 287 -50.47 10.01 -19.88
N VAL A 288 -49.97 10.52 -18.76
CA VAL A 288 -48.61 10.25 -18.29
C VAL A 288 -48.68 9.57 -16.94
N VAL A 289 -47.92 8.50 -16.74
CA VAL A 289 -47.77 7.86 -15.43
C VAL A 289 -46.29 7.89 -15.05
N ILE A 290 -45.96 8.49 -13.91
CA ILE A 290 -44.61 8.45 -13.36
C ILE A 290 -44.59 7.36 -12.29
N LYS A 291 -43.81 6.31 -12.55
CA LYS A 291 -43.63 5.15 -11.66
C LYS A 291 -42.15 4.90 -11.48
N GLY A 292 -41.68 4.97 -10.24
CA GLY A 292 -40.26 4.88 -9.95
C GLY A 292 -39.50 5.99 -10.64
N ARG A 293 -38.50 5.62 -11.43
CA ARG A 293 -37.72 6.54 -12.29
C ARG A 293 -38.22 6.62 -13.73
N THR A 294 -39.40 6.13 -14.03
CA THR A 294 -39.87 5.98 -15.42
C THR A 294 -41.13 6.80 -15.63
N LEU A 295 -41.08 7.65 -16.65
CA LEU A 295 -42.24 8.35 -17.19
C LEU A 295 -42.83 7.49 -18.31
N TYR A 296 -44.07 7.05 -18.14
CA TYR A 296 -44.82 6.30 -19.13
C TYR A 296 -45.80 7.23 -19.83
N ALA A 297 -45.63 7.44 -21.13
CA ALA A 297 -46.60 8.12 -21.97
C ALA A 297 -47.57 7.09 -22.54
N ILE A 298 -48.85 7.29 -22.25
CA ILE A 298 -49.94 6.40 -22.63
C ILE A 298 -50.77 7.14 -23.67
N VAL A 299 -50.93 6.53 -24.84
CA VAL A 299 -51.72 7.04 -25.95
C VAL A 299 -52.79 6.03 -26.28
N ALA A 300 -54.06 6.36 -26.04
CA ALA A 300 -55.17 5.53 -26.50
C ALA A 300 -55.61 5.97 -27.91
N PHE A 301 -55.58 5.06 -28.88
CA PHE A 301 -56.15 5.29 -30.21
C PHE A 301 -57.62 4.83 -30.26
N PHE A 302 -58.29 5.02 -31.41
CA PHE A 302 -59.65 4.51 -31.63
C PHE A 302 -59.73 2.98 -31.35
N GLU A 303 -60.84 2.56 -30.73
CA GLU A 303 -61.24 1.17 -30.41
C GLU A 303 -60.09 0.20 -30.04
N ASN A 304 -59.72 0.24 -28.75
CA ASN A 304 -59.01 -0.81 -27.99
C ASN A 304 -57.48 -0.93 -28.14
N ASP A 305 -56.80 0.02 -28.78
CA ASP A 305 -55.33 0.01 -28.86
C ASP A 305 -54.72 1.11 -27.97
N VAL A 306 -53.84 0.70 -27.04
CA VAL A 306 -53.10 1.60 -26.14
C VAL A 306 -51.61 1.41 -26.39
N SER A 307 -50.95 2.47 -26.82
CA SER A 307 -49.50 2.51 -26.93
C SER A 307 -48.88 3.09 -25.66
N VAL A 308 -47.95 2.35 -25.06
CA VAL A 308 -47.21 2.77 -23.88
C VAL A 308 -45.74 2.98 -24.26
N TYR A 309 -45.25 4.19 -24.03
CA TYR A 309 -43.86 4.57 -24.25
C TYR A 309 -43.19 4.88 -22.92
N ALA A 310 -42.06 4.23 -22.63
CA ALA A 310 -41.33 4.42 -21.39
C ALA A 310 -40.10 5.31 -21.59
N PHE A 311 -39.96 6.32 -20.74
CA PHE A 311 -38.85 7.26 -20.73
C PHE A 311 -38.19 7.28 -19.36
N ASP A 312 -36.90 6.97 -19.33
CA ASP A 312 -36.12 6.99 -18.11
C ASP A 312 -35.82 8.43 -17.67
N ILE A 313 -36.18 8.74 -16.43
CA ILE A 313 -35.79 9.97 -15.73
C ILE A 313 -34.38 9.76 -15.19
N VAL A 314 -33.45 10.60 -15.62
CA VAL A 314 -32.01 10.53 -15.28
C VAL A 314 -31.58 11.63 -14.31
N GLY A 315 -32.46 12.57 -14.00
CA GLY A 315 -32.22 13.66 -13.07
C GLY A 315 -33.36 14.67 -13.11
N GLY A 316 -33.16 15.82 -12.50
CA GLY A 316 -34.15 16.89 -12.45
C GLY A 316 -34.00 17.75 -11.20
N ASP A 317 -34.94 18.64 -11.02
CA ASP A 317 -35.10 19.53 -9.88
C ASP A 317 -36.59 19.92 -9.75
N GLU A 318 -36.90 20.84 -8.83
CA GLU A 318 -38.26 21.34 -8.59
C GLU A 318 -38.92 21.97 -9.84
N ASN A 319 -38.15 22.31 -10.87
CA ASN A 319 -38.62 22.99 -12.08
C ASN A 319 -38.56 22.10 -13.32
N SER A 320 -38.00 20.88 -13.25
CA SER A 320 -37.82 20.03 -14.43
C SER A 320 -37.53 18.57 -14.11
N LEU A 321 -38.06 17.66 -14.93
CA LEU A 321 -37.58 16.28 -15.03
C LEU A 321 -36.69 16.12 -16.25
N GLN A 322 -35.48 15.57 -16.06
CA GLN A 322 -34.55 15.30 -17.15
C GLN A 322 -34.72 13.85 -17.63
N LEU A 323 -35.07 13.70 -18.90
CA LEU A 323 -35.09 12.42 -19.61
C LEU A 323 -33.78 12.27 -20.41
N ILE A 324 -33.48 11.05 -20.89
CA ILE A 324 -32.24 10.82 -21.68
C ILE A 324 -32.13 11.72 -22.93
N ALA A 325 -33.26 11.97 -23.60
CA ALA A 325 -33.31 12.69 -24.87
C ALA A 325 -34.17 13.97 -24.82
N ASP A 326 -34.66 14.35 -23.65
CA ASP A 326 -35.64 15.43 -23.51
C ASP A 326 -35.66 16.01 -22.09
N THR A 327 -36.35 17.12 -21.89
CA THR A 327 -36.59 17.71 -20.57
C THR A 327 -38.07 18.04 -20.46
N VAL A 328 -38.66 17.71 -19.32
CA VAL A 328 -40.07 17.99 -18.99
C VAL A 328 -40.08 19.14 -17.99
N PRO A 329 -40.29 20.40 -18.41
CA PRO A 329 -40.47 21.51 -17.49
C PRO A 329 -41.66 21.31 -16.55
N ILE A 330 -41.55 21.87 -15.35
CA ILE A 330 -42.56 21.86 -14.31
C ILE A 330 -42.90 23.32 -13.98
N ASP A 331 -44.19 23.65 -14.02
CA ASP A 331 -44.74 24.97 -13.73
C ASP A 331 -45.76 24.82 -12.59
N GLY A 332 -45.28 24.96 -11.35
CA GLY A 332 -46.05 24.62 -10.15
C GLY A 332 -46.40 23.13 -10.13
N ASP A 333 -47.70 22.81 -10.14
CA ASP A 333 -48.20 21.43 -10.17
C ASP A 333 -48.54 20.95 -11.59
N THR A 334 -47.88 21.51 -12.61
CA THR A 334 -48.14 21.19 -14.02
C THR A 334 -46.88 20.70 -14.71
N LEU A 335 -46.94 19.51 -15.33
CA LEU A 335 -45.88 19.04 -16.23
C LEU A 335 -46.13 19.60 -17.63
N ILE A 336 -45.09 20.11 -18.28
CA ILE A 336 -45.15 20.61 -19.66
C ILE A 336 -44.33 19.67 -20.54
N TRP A 337 -44.98 18.99 -21.48
CA TRP A 337 -44.27 18.05 -22.35
C TRP A 337 -44.90 17.98 -23.74
N ASN A 338 -44.06 17.98 -24.79
CA ASN A 338 -44.51 18.00 -26.19
C ASN A 338 -45.55 19.09 -26.52
N GLY A 339 -45.44 20.26 -25.89
CA GLY A 339 -46.36 21.39 -26.08
C GLY A 339 -47.68 21.29 -25.33
N ARG A 340 -47.87 20.28 -24.49
CA ARG A 340 -49.08 20.02 -23.70
C ARG A 340 -48.84 20.24 -22.22
N ARG A 341 -49.91 20.54 -21.48
CA ARG A 341 -49.90 20.70 -20.03
C ARG A 341 -50.59 19.50 -19.39
N TYR A 342 -49.95 18.90 -18.40
CA TYR A 342 -50.48 17.75 -17.67
C TYR A 342 -50.64 18.08 -16.19
N HIS A 343 -51.78 17.70 -15.62
CA HIS A 343 -52.10 17.88 -14.21
C HIS A 343 -52.23 16.54 -13.50
N LYS A 344 -51.75 16.45 -12.25
CA LYS A 344 -51.84 15.23 -11.45
C LYS A 344 -53.31 14.95 -11.12
N VAL A 345 -53.79 13.77 -11.48
CA VAL A 345 -55.18 13.34 -11.26
C VAL A 345 -55.28 12.18 -10.26
N SER A 346 -54.19 11.46 -10.00
CA SER A 346 -54.17 10.35 -9.04
C SER A 346 -52.76 10.05 -8.55
N GLU A 347 -52.65 9.56 -7.31
CA GLU A 347 -51.42 8.96 -6.76
C GLU A 347 -51.14 7.55 -7.33
N SER A 348 -52.07 6.99 -8.13
CA SER A 348 -51.88 5.70 -8.76
C SER A 348 -50.71 5.73 -9.74
N VAL A 349 -49.81 4.75 -9.60
CA VAL A 349 -48.68 4.49 -10.51
C VAL A 349 -48.92 3.29 -11.43
N LYS A 350 -50.17 2.85 -11.57
CA LYS A 350 -50.51 1.73 -12.45
C LYS A 350 -50.34 2.16 -13.91
N VAL A 351 -49.45 1.46 -14.61
CA VAL A 351 -49.28 1.58 -16.06
C VAL A 351 -50.18 0.51 -16.70
N PRO A 352 -51.06 0.86 -17.65
CA PRO A 352 -51.85 -0.13 -18.37
C PRO A 352 -50.92 -1.11 -19.07
N GLU A 353 -51.02 -2.40 -18.75
CA GLU A 353 -50.20 -3.45 -19.40
C GLU A 353 -50.72 -3.80 -20.81
N GLY A 354 -51.90 -3.31 -21.18
CA GLY A 354 -52.43 -3.31 -22.54
C GLY A 354 -52.57 -4.67 -23.20
N THR A 355 -53.63 -5.42 -22.85
CA THR A 355 -54.29 -6.34 -23.81
C THR A 355 -55.82 -6.44 -23.64
N GLU A 356 -56.43 -5.95 -22.56
CA GLU A 356 -57.85 -6.22 -22.28
C GLU A 356 -58.70 -4.94 -22.11
N ALA A 357 -59.77 -4.86 -22.93
CA ALA A 357 -60.83 -3.87 -22.82
C ALA A 357 -61.57 -4.00 -21.48
N PRO A 358 -62.18 -2.91 -20.95
CA PRO A 358 -63.00 -3.00 -19.76
C PRO A 358 -64.07 -4.07 -19.96
N SER A 359 -64.30 -4.88 -18.92
CA SER A 359 -65.27 -5.96 -18.96
C SER A 359 -66.17 -5.91 -17.73
N ILE A 360 -67.45 -6.25 -17.94
CA ILE A 360 -68.45 -6.25 -16.87
C ILE A 360 -67.95 -7.15 -15.73
N GLY A 361 -68.01 -6.62 -14.50
CA GLY A 361 -67.51 -7.26 -13.29
C GLY A 361 -66.20 -6.67 -12.76
N MET A 362 -65.50 -5.84 -13.53
CA MET A 362 -64.29 -5.14 -13.06
C MET A 362 -64.58 -4.19 -11.90
N THR A 363 -63.66 -4.09 -10.96
CA THR A 363 -63.63 -2.99 -9.97
C THR A 363 -63.26 -1.67 -10.64
N LYS A 364 -63.47 -0.54 -9.95
CA LYS A 364 -63.00 0.77 -10.42
C LYS A 364 -61.49 0.75 -10.72
N GLU A 365 -60.71 0.11 -9.86
CA GLU A 365 -59.27 0.01 -9.99
C GLU A 365 -58.81 -0.88 -11.15
N GLU A 366 -59.60 -1.89 -11.52
CA GLU A 366 -59.37 -2.75 -12.68
C GLU A 366 -59.78 -2.04 -13.97
N ALA A 367 -60.91 -1.31 -13.96
CA ALA A 367 -61.35 -0.51 -15.08
C ALA A 367 -60.34 0.60 -15.43
N LEU A 368 -59.78 1.28 -14.42
CA LEU A 368 -58.68 2.24 -14.59
C LEU A 368 -57.40 1.63 -15.18
N ALA A 369 -57.20 0.31 -14.99
CA ALA A 369 -56.04 -0.41 -15.50
C ALA A 369 -56.28 -1.06 -16.88
N SER A 370 -57.52 -0.99 -17.40
CA SER A 370 -57.90 -1.50 -18.72
C SER A 370 -57.39 -0.62 -19.87
N THR A 371 -57.67 -1.02 -21.11
CA THR A 371 -57.36 -0.18 -22.30
C THR A 371 -58.10 1.16 -22.33
N TRP A 372 -59.11 1.37 -21.47
CA TRP A 372 -59.85 2.64 -21.45
C TRP A 372 -59.27 3.69 -20.48
N GLY A 373 -58.48 3.27 -19.48
CA GLY A 373 -57.83 4.20 -18.55
C GLY A 373 -58.82 5.06 -17.72
N ALA A 374 -58.40 6.28 -17.37
CA ALA A 374 -59.21 7.21 -16.58
C ALA A 374 -60.29 7.93 -17.41
N PRO A 375 -61.51 8.16 -16.87
CA PRO A 375 -62.59 8.87 -17.58
C PRO A 375 -62.36 10.38 -17.63
N GLU A 376 -62.99 11.05 -18.60
CA GLU A 376 -63.05 12.51 -18.70
C GLU A 376 -63.86 13.14 -17.57
N SER A 377 -64.95 12.48 -17.15
CA SER A 377 -65.77 12.93 -16.03
C SER A 377 -66.51 11.77 -15.37
N ILE A 378 -66.87 11.95 -14.10
CA ILE A 378 -67.60 10.95 -13.31
C ILE A 378 -68.87 11.61 -12.77
N ASN A 379 -70.03 11.06 -13.13
CA ASN A 379 -71.33 11.43 -12.59
C ASN A 379 -71.73 10.40 -11.52
N THR A 380 -71.97 10.85 -10.28
CA THR A 380 -72.31 9.96 -9.15
C THR A 380 -73.73 10.21 -8.66
N THR A 381 -74.49 9.13 -8.42
CA THR A 381 -75.82 9.15 -7.79
C THR A 381 -75.86 8.20 -6.61
N GLU A 382 -76.17 8.70 -5.42
CA GLU A 382 -76.25 7.91 -4.19
C GLU A 382 -77.71 7.75 -3.73
N THR A 383 -78.12 6.52 -3.44
CA THR A 383 -79.43 6.17 -2.89
C THR A 383 -79.27 5.43 -1.56
N SER A 384 -80.37 5.11 -0.85
CA SER A 384 -80.37 4.57 0.53
C SER A 384 -79.82 3.14 0.70
N GLY A 385 -78.87 2.72 -0.14
CA GLY A 385 -78.23 1.41 -0.11
C GLY A 385 -77.36 1.10 -1.34
N ASN A 386 -77.34 1.97 -2.36
CA ASN A 386 -76.55 1.79 -3.58
C ASN A 386 -75.91 3.11 -4.05
N VAL A 387 -74.67 3.02 -4.52
CA VAL A 387 -73.95 4.09 -5.21
C VAL A 387 -73.85 3.72 -6.69
N HIS A 388 -74.42 4.55 -7.57
CA HIS A 388 -74.31 4.41 -9.02
C HIS A 388 -73.36 5.47 -9.56
N GLU A 389 -72.41 5.08 -10.40
CA GLU A 389 -71.51 6.01 -11.09
C GLU A 389 -71.53 5.77 -12.59
N GLN A 390 -71.50 6.86 -13.34
CA GLN A 390 -71.27 6.85 -14.78
C GLN A 390 -69.94 7.55 -15.04
N TRP A 391 -69.00 6.81 -15.61
CA TRP A 391 -67.71 7.29 -16.04
C TRP A 391 -67.77 7.58 -17.54
N VAL A 392 -67.54 8.83 -17.91
CA VAL A 392 -67.68 9.34 -19.28
C VAL A 392 -66.32 9.33 -19.95
N TYR A 393 -66.28 8.82 -21.19
CA TYR A 393 -65.09 8.74 -22.02
C TYR A 393 -65.32 9.44 -23.37
N PRO A 394 -64.25 9.83 -24.08
CA PRO A 394 -64.38 10.42 -25.41
C PRO A 394 -65.12 9.49 -26.38
N ASN A 395 -65.76 10.08 -27.40
CA ASN A 395 -66.56 9.40 -28.43
C ASN A 395 -67.88 8.78 -27.94
N ASN A 396 -68.56 9.40 -26.97
CA ASN A 396 -69.85 8.93 -26.41
C ASN A 396 -69.77 7.53 -25.78
N ARG A 397 -68.65 7.21 -25.12
CA ARG A 397 -68.45 5.95 -24.42
C ARG A 397 -68.66 6.11 -22.92
N TYR A 398 -69.24 5.10 -22.28
CA TYR A 398 -69.59 5.16 -20.86
C TYR A 398 -69.33 3.83 -20.15
N LEU A 399 -68.79 3.91 -18.93
CA LEU A 399 -68.76 2.79 -17.98
C LEU A 399 -69.73 3.09 -16.83
N TYR A 400 -70.56 2.12 -16.48
CA TYR A 400 -71.56 2.24 -15.42
C TYR A 400 -71.18 1.34 -14.25
N PHE A 401 -71.03 1.90 -13.05
CA PHE A 401 -70.67 1.16 -11.86
C PHE A 401 -71.83 1.15 -10.86
N ASP A 402 -72.10 -0.02 -10.28
CA ASP A 402 -72.94 -0.17 -9.11
C ASP A 402 -72.09 -0.64 -7.93
N ASN A 403 -72.07 0.14 -6.85
CA ASN A 403 -71.30 -0.14 -5.64
C ASN A 403 -69.81 -0.46 -5.92
N GLY A 404 -69.24 0.22 -6.92
CA GLY A 404 -67.83 0.08 -7.31
C GLY A 404 -67.51 -1.10 -8.23
N VAL A 405 -68.52 -1.82 -8.73
CA VAL A 405 -68.38 -2.89 -9.72
C VAL A 405 -68.97 -2.44 -11.05
N LEU A 406 -68.23 -2.63 -12.14
CA LEU A 406 -68.63 -2.29 -13.50
C LEU A 406 -69.81 -3.17 -13.93
N THR A 407 -71.00 -2.60 -14.07
CA THR A 407 -72.24 -3.31 -14.44
C THR A 407 -72.68 -3.06 -15.87
N GLY A 408 -72.19 -1.99 -16.52
CA GLY A 408 -72.55 -1.67 -17.90
C GLY A 408 -71.45 -0.98 -18.68
N ILE A 409 -71.40 -1.23 -19.98
CA ILE A 409 -70.49 -0.61 -20.95
C ILE A 409 -71.36 -0.12 -22.12
N GLN A 410 -71.16 1.11 -22.56
CA GLN A 410 -71.86 1.69 -23.70
C GLN A 410 -70.84 2.31 -24.67
N GLU A 411 -71.01 2.00 -25.95
CA GLU A 411 -70.17 2.44 -27.08
C GLU A 411 -71.04 2.97 -28.23
#